data_AF-A0A7K7TKF8-F1
#
_entry.id   AF-A0A7K7TKF8-F1
#
_cell.length_a   1.000
_cell.length_b   1.000
_cell.length_c   1.000
_cell.angle_alpha   90.00
_cell.angle_beta   90.00
_cell.angle_gamma   90.00
#
_symmetry.space_group_name_H-M   'P 1'
#
loop_
_entity.id
_entity.type
_entity.pdbx_description
1 polymer ?
#
loop_
_entity_poly.entity_id
_entity_poly.type
_entity_poly.pdbx_seq_one_letter_code
_entity_poly.pdbx_strand_id
1 'polypeptide(L)'
;GWCPLSPAGAQTPQVLLEPPWTPAVLWDRVTLTCRGSGTRGATTWYKDGQRLWQERQESFVVTESGTYQCERPGTGLSPPVQVLDGEW
;
A
#
# COMPACT_ATOMS: atom_id res chain seq x y z
N GLY A 1 29.72 11.11 19.70
CA GLY A 1 28.87 10.89 18.51
C GLY A 1 28.63 9.41 18.37
N TRP A 2 27.38 8.99 18.22
CA TRP A 2 27.00 7.61 17.99
C TRP A 2 25.69 7.64 17.19
N CYS A 3 25.78 7.28 15.92
CA CYS A 3 24.62 7.02 15.08
C CYS A 3 24.19 5.58 15.35
N PRO A 4 23.03 5.32 15.97
CA PRO A 4 22.58 3.95 16.11
C PRO A 4 22.22 3.43 14.72
N LEU A 5 22.84 2.31 14.37
CA LEU A 5 22.52 1.46 13.23
C LEU A 5 21.01 1.21 13.21
N SER A 6 20.35 1.62 12.12
CA SER A 6 18.97 1.21 11.84
C SER A 6 18.91 -0.32 11.87
N PRO A 7 18.05 -0.93 12.71
CA PRO A 7 17.96 -2.37 12.77
C PRO A 7 17.40 -2.87 11.45
N ALA A 8 18.08 -3.86 10.88
CA ALA A 8 17.63 -4.78 9.84
C ALA A 8 16.65 -4.21 8.81
N GLY A 9 17.16 -3.98 7.59
CA GLY A 9 16.33 -3.83 6.40
C GLY A 9 15.47 -5.07 6.15
N ALA A 10 14.37 -5.19 6.88
CA ALA A 10 13.18 -5.81 6.38
C ALA A 10 12.74 -4.91 5.23
N GLN A 11 13.06 -5.34 4.02
CA GLN A 11 12.58 -4.78 2.77
C GLN A 11 11.04 -4.81 2.80
N THR A 12 10.45 -3.76 3.36
CA THR A 12 9.01 -3.61 3.50
C THR A 12 8.39 -3.46 2.12
N PRO A 13 7.15 -3.94 1.95
CA PRO A 13 6.45 -3.71 0.71
C PRO A 13 6.16 -2.21 0.56
N GLN A 14 6.13 -1.73 -0.67
CA GLN A 14 5.75 -0.38 -1.07
C GLN A 14 4.49 -0.45 -1.91
N VAL A 15 3.55 0.44 -1.65
CA VAL A 15 2.37 0.62 -2.49
C VAL A 15 2.73 1.60 -3.61
N LEU A 16 2.62 1.15 -4.85
CA LEU A 16 2.76 1.96 -6.05
C LEU A 16 1.38 2.41 -6.52
N LEU A 17 1.22 3.70 -6.78
CA LEU A 17 0.00 4.27 -7.37
C LEU A 17 0.15 4.31 -8.89
N GLU A 18 -0.85 3.79 -9.57
CA GLU A 18 -1.01 3.98 -11.00
C GLU A 18 -2.39 4.60 -11.27
N PRO A 19 -2.43 5.82 -11.84
CA PRO A 19 -1.33 6.73 -12.21
C PRO A 19 -0.61 7.40 -11.01
N PRO A 20 0.65 7.87 -11.17
CA PRO A 20 1.59 8.17 -10.07
C PRO A 20 1.37 9.48 -9.30
N TRP A 21 0.19 10.11 -9.40
CA TRP A 21 -0.08 11.38 -8.72
C TRP A 21 -0.33 11.21 -7.22
N THR A 22 0.20 12.14 -6.43
CA THR A 22 -0.01 12.24 -4.98
C THR A 22 -0.65 13.60 -4.66
N PRO A 23 -1.84 13.64 -4.04
CA PRO A 23 -2.66 12.52 -3.58
C PRO A 23 -3.27 11.70 -4.72
N ALA A 24 -3.54 10.40 -4.50
CA ALA A 24 -4.39 9.64 -5.39
C ALA A 24 -5.80 10.21 -5.29
N VAL A 25 -6.27 10.87 -6.34
CA VAL A 25 -7.64 11.39 -6.38
C VAL A 25 -8.51 10.47 -7.24
N LEU A 26 -9.70 10.13 -6.73
CA LEU A 26 -10.62 9.12 -7.28
C LEU A 26 -11.31 9.48 -8.62
N TRP A 27 -10.82 10.45 -9.39
CA TRP A 27 -11.52 10.97 -10.57
C TRP A 27 -11.87 9.94 -11.67
N ASP A 28 -11.18 8.79 -11.74
CA ASP A 28 -11.42 7.80 -12.81
C ASP A 28 -11.32 6.36 -12.31
N ARG A 29 -10.11 5.94 -11.89
CA ARG A 29 -9.83 4.64 -11.27
C ARG A 29 -8.40 4.66 -10.72
N VAL A 30 -8.23 4.55 -9.40
CA VAL A 30 -6.89 4.47 -8.80
C VAL A 30 -6.52 3.00 -8.63
N THR A 31 -5.37 2.60 -9.16
CA THR A 31 -4.84 1.24 -8.96
C THR A 31 -3.67 1.29 -7.99
N LEU A 32 -3.79 0.56 -6.89
CA LEU A 32 -2.74 0.36 -5.91
C LEU A 32 -2.04 -0.97 -6.19
N THR A 33 -0.74 -0.92 -6.46
CA THR A 33 0.07 -2.12 -6.67
C THR A 33 1.04 -2.29 -5.53
N CYS A 34 0.90 -3.35 -4.73
CA CYS A 34 1.84 -3.67 -3.67
C CYS A 34 3.09 -4.29 -4.29
N ARG A 35 4.24 -3.61 -4.25
CA ARG A 35 5.56 -4.13 -4.68
C ARG A 35 6.44 -4.40 -3.47
N GLY A 36 7.33 -5.37 -3.53
CA GLY A 36 8.24 -5.63 -2.42
C GLY A 36 8.74 -7.06 -2.41
N SER A 37 9.62 -7.38 -1.48
CA SER A 37 10.09 -8.75 -1.31
C SER A 37 9.00 -9.61 -0.64
N GLY A 38 9.11 -10.94 -0.76
CA GLY A 38 8.08 -11.88 -0.30
C GLY A 38 7.37 -12.63 -1.44
N THR A 39 6.41 -13.49 -1.09
CA THR A 39 5.72 -14.36 -2.05
C THR A 39 4.80 -13.55 -2.95
N ARG A 40 5.10 -13.55 -4.25
CA ARG A 40 4.29 -12.89 -5.28
C ARG A 40 2.86 -13.47 -5.27
N GLY A 41 1.84 -12.60 -5.19
CA GLY A 41 0.43 -13.00 -5.17
C GLY A 41 -0.18 -13.33 -3.80
N ALA A 42 0.59 -13.24 -2.71
CA ALA A 42 0.06 -13.30 -1.34
C ALA A 42 0.15 -11.90 -0.71
N THR A 43 -0.73 -10.98 -1.13
CA THR A 43 -0.79 -9.63 -0.56
C THR A 43 -2.03 -9.50 0.32
N THR A 44 -1.89 -8.92 1.51
CA THR A 44 -3.03 -8.54 2.35
C THR A 44 -3.17 -7.02 2.32
N TRP A 45 -4.33 -6.53 1.92
CA TRP A 45 -4.61 -5.10 1.90
C TRP A 45 -5.31 -4.63 3.16
N TYR A 46 -5.03 -3.40 3.56
CA TYR A 46 -5.62 -2.71 4.70
C TYR A 46 -6.13 -1.35 4.25
N LYS A 47 -7.32 -0.98 4.72
CA LYS A 47 -7.92 0.34 4.58
C LYS A 47 -8.22 0.88 5.97
N ASP A 48 -7.65 2.04 6.32
CA ASP A 48 -7.83 2.71 7.60
C ASP A 48 -7.54 1.78 8.80
N GLY A 49 -6.54 0.90 8.63
CA GLY A 49 -6.15 -0.13 9.61
C GLY A 49 -7.00 -1.40 9.60
N GLN A 50 -8.09 -1.46 8.83
CA GLN A 50 -8.93 -2.64 8.69
C GLN A 50 -8.49 -3.53 7.52
N ARG A 51 -8.38 -4.84 7.77
CA ARG A 51 -8.03 -5.82 6.72
C ARG A 51 -9.15 -6.00 5.71
N LEU A 52 -8.82 -5.84 4.43
CA LEU A 52 -9.69 -6.12 3.30
C LEU A 52 -9.61 -7.61 2.94
N TRP A 53 -10.63 -8.38 3.34
CA TRP A 53 -10.59 -9.85 3.21
C TRP A 53 -10.63 -10.36 1.77
N GLN A 54 -11.23 -9.58 0.87
CA GLN A 54 -11.49 -9.99 -0.51
C GLN A 54 -10.31 -9.73 -1.44
N GLU A 55 -9.34 -8.91 -1.02
CA GLU A 55 -8.28 -8.46 -1.89
C GLU A 55 -6.96 -9.15 -1.56
N ARG A 56 -6.60 -10.15 -2.37
CA ARG A 56 -5.33 -10.88 -2.28
C ARG A 56 -4.36 -10.59 -3.43
N GLN A 57 -4.82 -9.82 -4.40
CA GLN A 57 -4.07 -9.55 -5.62
C GLN A 57 -2.93 -8.57 -5.34
N GLU A 58 -1.89 -8.66 -6.17
CA GLU A 58 -0.77 -7.73 -6.16
C GLU A 58 -1.22 -6.30 -6.51
N SER A 59 -2.23 -6.17 -7.36
CA SER A 59 -2.85 -4.91 -7.76
C SER A 59 -4.32 -4.87 -7.34
N PHE A 60 -4.73 -3.77 -6.73
CA PHE A 60 -6.07 -3.52 -6.23
C PHE A 60 -6.60 -2.19 -6.77
N VAL A 61 -7.80 -2.18 -7.32
CA VAL A 61 -8.47 -0.94 -7.72
C VAL A 61 -9.23 -0.37 -6.53
N VAL A 62 -8.88 0.85 -6.12
CA VAL A 62 -9.59 1.57 -5.06
C VAL A 62 -10.60 2.54 -5.64
N THR A 63 -11.78 2.56 -5.02
CA THR A 63 -12.90 3.44 -5.36
C THR A 63 -13.36 4.30 -4.18
N GLU A 64 -12.70 4.15 -3.03
CA GLU A 64 -13.00 4.92 -1.83
C GLU A 64 -11.76 5.65 -1.34
N SER A 65 -11.98 6.81 -0.74
CA SER A 65 -10.95 7.53 -0.03
C SER A 65 -10.61 6.82 1.28
N GLY A 66 -9.40 7.05 1.76
CA GLY A 66 -8.90 6.43 2.98
C GLY A 66 -7.40 6.19 2.93
N THR A 67 -6.90 5.61 4.01
CA THR A 67 -5.48 5.25 4.13
C THR A 67 -5.27 3.79 3.80
N TYR A 68 -4.51 3.52 2.75
CA TYR A 68 -4.24 2.18 2.26
C TYR A 68 -2.83 1.70 2.59
N GLN A 69 -2.75 0.45 3.00
CA GLN A 69 -1.49 -0.25 3.26
C GLN A 69 -1.59 -1.68 2.70
N CYS A 70 -0.44 -2.25 2.37
CA CYS A 70 -0.34 -3.66 2.03
C CYS A 70 0.67 -4.38 2.92
N GLU A 71 0.45 -5.67 3.16
CA GLU A 71 1.37 -6.55 3.86
C GLU A 71 1.66 -7.75 2.98
N ARG A 72 2.95 -8.14 2.90
CA ARG A 72 3.34 -9.43 2.31
C ARG A 72 3.93 -10.33 3.40
N PRO A 73 3.69 -11.66 3.32
CA PRO A 73 4.22 -12.63 4.28
C PRO A 73 5.73 -12.44 4.48
N GLY A 74 6.15 -12.22 5.73
CA GLY A 74 7.55 -12.09 6.11
C GLY A 74 8.20 -10.72 5.83
N THR A 75 7.45 -9.70 5.42
CA THR A 75 8.01 -8.36 5.12
C THR A 75 7.40 -7.20 5.90
N GLY A 76 6.33 -7.45 6.67
CA GLY A 76 5.63 -6.43 7.45
C GLY A 76 4.73 -5.54 6.61
N LEU A 77 4.15 -4.53 7.25
CA LEU A 77 3.25 -3.55 6.63
C LEU A 77 4.02 -2.53 5.79
N SER A 78 3.42 -2.13 4.66
CA SER A 78 3.90 -1.03 3.84
C SER A 78 3.68 0.31 4.54
N PRO A 79 4.42 1.35 4.11
CA PRO A 79 4.05 2.73 4.41
C PRO A 79 2.59 3.02 4.00
N PRO A 80 1.86 3.86 4.75
CA PRO A 80 0.49 4.25 4.41
C PRO A 80 0.45 5.19 3.22
N VAL A 81 -0.53 4.98 2.34
CA VAL A 81 -0.84 5.87 1.22
C VAL A 81 -2.25 6.41 1.36
N GLN A 82 -2.40 7.73 1.27
CA GLN A 82 -3.70 8.38 1.32
C GLN A 82 -4.29 8.50 -0.08
N VAL A 83 -5.52 8.03 -0.20
CA VAL A 83 -6.39 8.22 -1.37
C VAL A 83 -7.47 9.20 -0.96
N LEU A 84 -7.63 10.27 -1.72
CA LEU A 84 -8.61 11.31 -1.49
C LEU A 84 -9.78 11.16 -2.47
N ASP A 85 -10.96 11.57 -2.02
CA ASP A 85 -12.11 11.68 -2.91
C ASP A 85 -11.90 12.85 -3.88
N GLY A 86 -12.31 12.66 -5.14
CA GLY A 86 -12.31 13.73 -6.12
C GLY A 86 -13.53 14.60 -5.93
N GLU A 87 -13.47 15.53 -4.97
CA GLU A 87 -14.49 16.57 -4.84
C GLU A 87 -14.32 17.60 -5.97
N TRP A 88 -15.40 17.84 -6.72
CA TRP A 88 -15.54 18.75 -7.87
C TRP A 88 -15.17 20.21 -7.58
#